data_AF-T0ZWN5-F1
#
_entry.id   AF-T0ZWN5-F1
#
_cell.length_a   1.000
_cell.length_b   1.000
_cell.length_c   1.000
_cell.angle_alpha   90.00
_cell.angle_beta   90.00
_cell.angle_gamma   90.00
#
_symmetry.space_group_name_H-M   'P 1'
#
loop_
_entity.id
_entity.type
_entity.pdbx_description
1 polymer ?
#
loop_
_entity_poly.entity_id
_entity_poly.type
_entity_poly.pdbx_seq_one_letter_code
_entity_poly.pdbx_strand_id
1 'polypeptide(L)'
;MELDEMARDVHDRLDKAHEYAQTFKPTEAPPPVHGPWKDLLKVPRDIRDWRIDTAVSSQKLLGIAEKVCKFPDDFSPHPKVAQMYKLRLDAVRKGEGIDWGNGEMLAIGSLLDEGIWVRLTGQDVCRGTFSHRNAVIFDSETGNSYNPLAAFGEAKARFTIINT
;
A
#
# COMPACT_ATOMS: atom_id res chain seq x y z
N MET A 1 -13.32 -11.63 -52.66
CA MET A 1 -14.13 -10.41 -52.89
C MET A 1 -14.35 -9.66 -51.59
N GLU A 2 -15.01 -10.24 -50.58
CA GLU A 2 -15.20 -9.58 -49.27
C GLU A 2 -13.87 -9.38 -48.50
N LEU A 3 -12.98 -10.38 -48.51
CA LEU A 3 -11.65 -10.29 -47.90
C LEU A 3 -10.74 -9.25 -48.55
N ASP A 4 -10.82 -9.11 -49.88
CA ASP A 4 -9.97 -8.19 -50.64
C ASP A 4 -10.41 -6.74 -50.43
N GLU A 5 -11.72 -6.51 -50.30
CA GLU A 5 -12.28 -5.20 -49.93
C GLU A 5 -11.90 -4.80 -48.50
N MET A 6 -11.98 -5.74 -47.55
CA MET A 6 -11.54 -5.49 -46.18
C MET A 6 -10.04 -5.17 -46.09
N ALA A 7 -9.20 -5.88 -46.84
CA ALA A 7 -7.77 -5.61 -46.88
C ALA A 7 -7.48 -4.22 -47.45
N ARG A 8 -8.22 -3.83 -48.49
CA ARG A 8 -8.10 -2.51 -49.11
C ARG A 8 -8.53 -1.37 -48.19
N ASP A 9 -9.65 -1.53 -47.47
CA ASP A 9 -10.09 -0.54 -46.48
C ASP A 9 -9.05 -0.33 -45.36
N VAL A 10 -8.45 -1.41 -44.87
CA VAL A 10 -7.39 -1.33 -43.85
C VAL A 10 -6.16 -0.59 -44.38
N HIS A 11 -5.71 -0.92 -45.60
CA HIS A 11 -4.58 -0.22 -46.22
C HIS A 11 -4.88 1.27 -46.44
N ASP A 12 -6.05 1.60 -47.00
CA ASP A 12 -6.44 2.99 -47.23
C ASP A 12 -6.51 3.78 -45.90
N ARG A 13 -6.94 3.15 -44.81
CA ARG A 13 -6.94 3.77 -43.46
C ARG A 13 -5.53 3.97 -42.91
N LEU A 14 -4.63 3.02 -43.12
CA LEU A 14 -3.24 3.11 -42.69
C LEU A 14 -2.47 4.17 -43.48
N ASP A 15 -2.69 4.24 -44.80
CA ASP A 15 -2.06 5.25 -45.66
C ASP A 15 -2.50 6.66 -45.28
N LYS A 16 -3.81 6.87 -45.04
CA LYS A 16 -4.32 8.15 -44.50
C LYS A 16 -3.74 8.48 -43.13
N ALA A 17 -3.62 7.49 -42.24
CA ALA A 17 -3.01 7.70 -40.93
C ALA A 17 -1.51 8.01 -41.04
N HIS A 18 -0.81 7.45 -42.03
CA HIS A 18 0.59 7.72 -42.31
C HIS A 18 0.80 9.16 -42.81
N GLU A 19 0.02 9.59 -43.80
CA GLU A 19 0.04 10.98 -44.30
C GLU A 19 -0.28 11.99 -43.18
N TYR A 20 -1.26 11.67 -42.32
CA TYR A 20 -1.56 12.46 -41.14
C TYR A 20 -0.37 12.51 -40.16
N ALA A 21 0.26 11.37 -39.87
CA ALA A 21 1.39 11.30 -38.95
C ALA A 21 2.63 12.08 -39.45
N GLN A 22 2.83 12.20 -40.77
CA GLN A 22 3.91 12.99 -41.35
C GLN A 22 3.76 14.50 -41.10
N THR A 23 2.52 14.99 -40.98
CA THR A 23 2.22 16.41 -40.77
C THR A 23 1.90 16.76 -39.31
N PHE A 24 1.48 15.76 -38.53
CA PHE A 24 1.16 15.91 -37.13
C PHE A 24 2.42 16.16 -36.29
N LYS A 25 2.49 17.35 -35.68
CA LYS A 25 3.46 17.65 -34.62
C LYS A 25 2.79 17.47 -33.26
N PRO A 26 3.19 16.49 -32.43
CA PRO A 26 2.69 16.38 -31.08
C PRO A 26 3.00 17.68 -30.32
N THR A 27 1.97 18.34 -29.80
CA THR A 27 2.11 19.70 -29.22
C THR A 27 2.90 19.71 -27.91
N GLU A 28 3.06 18.56 -27.27
CA GLU A 28 4.07 18.25 -26.26
C GLU A 28 4.08 16.72 -26.16
N ALA A 29 5.24 16.10 -25.90
CA ALA A 29 5.24 14.69 -25.55
C ALA A 29 4.34 14.55 -24.32
N PRO A 30 3.25 13.77 -24.38
CA PRO A 30 2.40 13.57 -23.23
C PRO A 30 3.30 13.10 -22.07
N PRO A 31 3.17 13.64 -20.84
CA PRO A 31 3.99 13.21 -19.72
C PRO A 31 3.92 11.67 -19.59
N PRO A 32 5.01 10.97 -19.25
CA PRO A 32 5.04 9.49 -19.25
C PRO A 32 3.92 8.84 -18.43
N VAL A 33 3.34 9.59 -17.50
CA VAL A 33 2.13 9.25 -16.75
C VAL A 33 0.96 10.15 -17.12
N HIS A 34 -0.16 9.50 -17.40
CA HIS A 34 -1.45 10.13 -17.71
C HIS A 34 -2.50 9.84 -16.63
N GLY A 35 -3.59 10.59 -16.71
CA GLY A 35 -4.77 10.39 -15.87
C GLY A 35 -4.46 10.61 -14.38
N PRO A 36 -4.82 9.68 -13.47
CA PRO A 36 -4.68 9.86 -12.03
C PRO A 36 -3.23 9.98 -11.55
N TRP A 37 -2.25 9.68 -12.41
CA TRP A 37 -0.82 9.66 -12.06
C TRP A 37 -0.05 10.90 -12.52
N LYS A 38 -0.73 11.89 -13.10
CA LYS A 38 -0.12 13.12 -13.65
C LYS A 38 0.77 13.88 -12.65
N ASP A 39 0.51 13.73 -11.36
CA ASP A 39 1.24 14.42 -10.29
C ASP A 39 2.41 13.59 -9.72
N LEU A 40 2.56 12.32 -10.12
CA LEU A 40 3.56 11.39 -9.58
C LEU A 40 5.00 11.74 -10.01
N LEU A 41 5.17 12.35 -11.20
CA LEU A 41 6.49 12.64 -11.78
C LEU A 41 6.96 14.09 -11.61
N LYS A 42 6.37 14.87 -10.69
CA LYS A 42 6.86 16.24 -10.38
C LYS A 42 8.14 16.24 -9.54
N VAL A 43 9.00 15.24 -9.71
CA VAL A 43 10.29 15.13 -9.01
C VAL A 43 11.35 15.65 -9.98
N PRO A 44 12.02 16.78 -9.67
CA PRO A 44 13.11 17.30 -10.51
C PRO A 44 14.21 16.24 -10.72
N ARG A 45 14.70 16.09 -11.95
CA ARG A 45 15.74 15.09 -12.29
C ARG A 45 17.09 15.37 -11.61
N ASP A 46 17.26 16.56 -11.06
CA ASP A 46 18.44 17.09 -10.39
C ASP A 46 18.29 17.14 -8.86
N ILE A 47 17.33 16.41 -8.27
CA ILE A 47 17.23 16.28 -6.82
C ILE A 47 18.56 15.74 -6.25
N ARG A 48 19.24 16.60 -5.50
CA ARG A 48 20.40 16.27 -4.68
C ARG A 48 20.01 15.99 -3.22
N ASP A 49 18.84 16.47 -2.80
CA ASP A 49 18.30 16.28 -1.47
C ASP A 49 16.98 15.49 -1.51
N TRP A 50 17.04 14.23 -1.07
CA TRP A 50 15.91 13.31 -1.02
C TRP A 50 15.13 13.39 0.31
N ARG A 51 15.37 14.43 1.12
CA ARG A 51 14.64 14.64 2.38
C ARG A 51 13.19 15.01 2.10
N ILE A 52 12.31 14.03 2.25
CA ILE A 52 10.87 14.20 2.23
C ILE A 52 10.39 14.27 3.69
N ASP A 53 9.48 15.19 3.98
CA ASP A 53 8.84 15.26 5.29
C ASP A 53 7.89 14.06 5.45
N THR A 54 8.31 13.08 6.24
CA THR A 54 7.56 11.88 6.60
C THR A 54 7.21 11.85 8.08
N ALA A 55 7.38 12.97 8.78
CA ALA A 55 7.16 13.04 10.21
C ALA A 55 5.68 12.87 10.55
N VAL A 56 5.40 12.04 11.55
CA VAL A 56 4.05 11.82 12.09
C VAL A 56 4.07 12.18 13.57
N SER A 57 3.05 12.92 14.03
CA SER A 57 2.97 13.31 15.45
C SER A 57 2.89 12.08 16.36
N SER A 58 3.54 12.15 17.53
CA SER A 58 3.50 11.08 18.53
C SER A 58 2.07 10.73 18.96
N GLN A 59 1.18 11.73 19.01
CA GLN A 59 -0.25 11.53 19.33
C GLN A 59 -0.95 10.66 18.27
N LYS A 60 -0.67 10.91 16.98
CA LYS A 60 -1.22 10.10 15.88
C LYS A 60 -0.67 8.67 15.92
N LEU A 61 0.63 8.51 16.18
CA LEU A 61 1.26 7.18 16.34
C LEU A 61 0.66 6.40 17.53
N LEU A 62 0.41 7.07 18.66
CA LEU A 62 -0.24 6.44 19.81
C LEU A 62 -1.67 6.00 19.47
N GLY A 63 -2.45 6.85 18.82
CA GLY A 63 -3.81 6.49 18.37
C GLY A 63 -3.83 5.32 17.39
N ILE A 64 -2.82 5.20 16.52
CA ILE A 64 -2.63 4.04 15.64
C ILE A 64 -2.31 2.80 16.46
N ALA A 65 -1.33 2.87 17.38
CA ALA A 65 -0.93 1.75 18.22
C ALA A 65 -2.10 1.20 19.06
N GLU A 66 -2.89 2.08 19.68
CA GLU A 66 -4.05 1.68 20.49
C GLU A 66 -5.12 0.97 19.66
N LYS A 67 -5.36 1.40 18.42
CA LYS A 67 -6.28 0.71 17.50
C LYS A 67 -5.74 -0.65 17.06
N VAL A 68 -4.49 -0.71 16.60
CA VAL A 68 -3.89 -1.95 16.07
C VAL A 68 -3.70 -3.00 17.18
N CYS A 69 -3.40 -2.57 18.40
CA CYS A 69 -3.17 -3.46 19.53
C CYS A 69 -4.42 -3.86 20.30
N LYS A 70 -5.60 -3.43 19.84
CA LYS A 70 -6.88 -3.83 20.41
C LYS A 70 -7.41 -5.07 19.67
N PHE A 71 -7.67 -6.13 20.44
CA PHE A 71 -8.36 -7.33 19.96
C PHE A 71 -9.88 -7.22 20.22
N PRO A 72 -10.72 -7.87 19.40
CA PRO A 72 -12.12 -8.09 19.72
C PRO A 72 -12.29 -8.85 21.04
N ASP A 73 -13.42 -8.63 21.73
CA ASP A 73 -13.67 -9.24 23.03
C ASP A 73 -13.81 -10.77 22.96
N ASP A 74 -14.17 -11.30 21.78
CA ASP A 74 -14.35 -12.72 21.47
C ASP A 74 -13.14 -13.35 20.75
N PHE A 75 -11.97 -12.69 20.78
CA PHE A 75 -10.75 -13.18 20.14
C PHE A 75 -9.73 -13.69 21.17
N SER A 76 -9.27 -14.94 20.98
CA SER A 76 -8.29 -15.64 21.81
C SER A 76 -6.91 -15.68 21.16
N PRO A 77 -6.06 -14.62 21.29
CA PRO A 77 -4.71 -14.60 20.73
C PRO A 77 -3.80 -15.61 21.43
N HIS A 78 -2.86 -16.20 20.68
CA HIS A 78 -1.81 -17.01 21.29
C HIS A 78 -1.01 -16.17 22.32
N PRO A 79 -0.67 -16.69 23.53
CA PRO A 79 -0.10 -15.90 24.62
C PRO A 79 1.15 -15.08 24.25
N LYS A 80 2.05 -15.66 23.44
CA LYS A 80 3.25 -14.95 22.95
C LYS A 80 2.91 -13.75 22.05
N VAL A 81 1.87 -13.87 21.24
CA VAL A 81 1.40 -12.80 20.35
C VAL A 81 0.75 -11.69 21.19
N ALA A 82 -0.12 -12.06 22.15
CA ALA A 82 -0.72 -11.10 23.07
C ALA A 82 0.33 -10.30 23.85
N GLN A 83 1.36 -10.98 24.37
CA GLN A 83 2.49 -10.33 25.05
C GLN A 83 3.26 -9.40 24.11
N MET A 84 3.53 -9.82 22.86
CA MET A 84 4.20 -8.98 21.87
C MET A 84 3.41 -7.70 21.60
N TYR A 85 2.10 -7.79 21.37
CA TYR A 85 1.24 -6.63 21.14
C TYR A 85 1.18 -5.69 22.34
N LYS A 86 1.13 -6.23 23.56
CA LYS A 86 1.22 -5.43 24.79
C LYS A 86 2.55 -4.66 24.87
N LEU A 87 3.68 -5.33 24.64
CA LEU A 87 5.00 -4.70 24.65
C LEU A 87 5.12 -3.60 23.60
N ARG A 88 4.54 -3.80 22.42
CA ARG A 88 4.49 -2.78 21.36
C ARG A 88 3.73 -1.53 21.77
N LEU A 89 2.54 -1.71 22.35
CA LEU A 89 1.73 -0.60 22.84
C LEU A 89 2.45 0.17 23.95
N ASP A 90 3.06 -0.54 24.90
CA ASP A 90 3.82 0.06 25.99
C ASP A 90 5.04 0.84 25.47
N ALA A 91 5.75 0.32 24.47
CA ALA A 91 6.87 1.01 23.83
C ALA A 91 6.44 2.33 23.17
N VAL A 92 5.29 2.35 22.49
CA VAL A 92 4.75 3.59 21.88
C VAL A 92 4.31 4.59 22.94
N ARG A 93 3.67 4.13 24.02
CA ARG A 93 3.26 4.98 25.15
C ARG A 93 4.44 5.65 25.85
N LYS A 94 5.54 4.92 26.01
CA LYS A 94 6.77 5.44 26.62
C LYS A 94 7.58 6.30 25.63
N GLY A 95 7.43 6.05 24.32
CA GLY A 95 8.21 6.69 23.27
C GLY A 95 9.62 6.10 23.10
N GLU A 96 9.88 4.92 23.65
CA GLU A 96 11.20 4.28 23.70
C GLU A 96 11.07 2.76 23.53
N GLY A 97 12.08 2.13 22.93
CA GLY A 97 12.10 0.68 22.71
C GLY A 97 11.18 0.19 21.58
N ILE A 98 10.88 1.04 20.59
CA ILE A 98 10.10 0.66 19.41
C ILE A 98 10.95 -0.27 18.53
N ASP A 99 10.56 -1.54 18.43
CA ASP A 99 11.21 -2.51 17.55
C ASP A 99 10.84 -2.32 16.06
N TRP A 100 11.51 -3.07 15.18
CA TRP A 100 11.30 -2.96 13.74
C TRP A 100 9.87 -3.29 13.29
N GLY A 101 9.26 -4.35 13.85
CA GLY A 101 7.91 -4.76 13.48
C GLY A 101 6.86 -3.75 13.96
N ASN A 102 7.10 -3.10 15.10
CA ASN A 102 6.27 -2.02 15.61
C ASN A 102 6.41 -0.76 14.76
N GLY A 103 7.64 -0.38 14.39
CA GLY A 103 7.88 0.74 13.47
C GLY A 103 7.21 0.54 12.11
N GLU A 104 7.33 -0.66 11.52
CA GLU A 104 6.65 -1.02 10.27
C GLU A 104 5.13 -0.91 10.41
N MET A 105 4.56 -1.48 11.48
CA MET A 105 3.13 -1.42 11.77
C MET A 105 2.61 0.02 11.88
N LEU A 106 3.35 0.88 12.58
CA LEU A 106 3.03 2.30 12.76
C LEU A 106 3.06 3.06 11.43
N ALA A 107 4.07 2.82 10.61
CA ALA A 107 4.21 3.44 9.29
C ALA A 107 3.10 3.01 8.33
N ILE A 108 2.75 1.71 8.32
CA ILE A 108 1.61 1.23 7.53
C ILE A 108 0.31 1.87 8.04
N GLY A 109 0.11 1.89 9.36
CA GLY A 109 -1.06 2.51 9.98
C GLY A 109 -1.19 4.00 9.65
N SER A 110 -0.10 4.76 9.60
CA SER A 110 -0.14 6.19 9.28
C SER A 110 -0.53 6.45 7.82
N LEU A 111 -0.03 5.62 6.89
CA LEU A 111 -0.42 5.68 5.48
C LEU A 111 -1.91 5.36 5.30
N LEU A 112 -2.41 4.33 5.98
CA LEU A 112 -3.82 3.96 5.93
C LEU A 112 -4.73 5.06 6.49
N ASP A 113 -4.31 5.70 7.60
CA ASP A 113 -5.01 6.85 8.18
C ASP A 113 -5.04 8.07 7.21
N GLU A 114 -4.04 8.21 6.35
CA GLU A 114 -3.95 9.23 5.30
C GLU A 114 -4.74 8.89 4.03
N GLY A 115 -5.38 7.72 3.94
CA GLY A 115 -6.11 7.30 2.75
C GLY A 115 -5.23 6.58 1.71
N ILE A 116 -3.98 6.28 2.03
CA ILE A 116 -3.04 5.62 1.11
C ILE A 116 -3.18 4.11 1.25
N TRP A 117 -3.36 3.43 0.12
CA TRP A 117 -3.54 1.99 0.08
C TRP A 117 -2.20 1.28 0.24
N VAL A 118 -2.16 0.22 1.04
CA VAL A 118 -0.95 -0.56 1.28
C VAL A 118 -1.20 -2.01 0.92
N ARG A 119 -0.32 -2.58 0.07
CA ARG A 119 -0.32 -3.99 -0.27
C ARG A 119 1.01 -4.63 0.09
N LEU A 120 0.95 -5.73 0.84
CA LEU A 120 2.11 -6.58 1.14
C LEU A 120 1.87 -7.99 0.59
N THR A 121 2.86 -8.54 -0.10
CA THR A 121 2.74 -9.83 -0.77
C THR A 121 4.06 -10.58 -0.67
N GLY A 122 3.99 -11.90 -0.46
CA GLY A 122 5.16 -12.77 -0.38
C GLY A 122 4.92 -13.99 0.50
N GLN A 123 5.93 -14.85 0.61
CA GLN A 123 5.85 -16.03 1.47
C GLN A 123 5.87 -15.62 2.95
N ASP A 124 4.93 -16.18 3.72
CA ASP A 124 4.78 -15.95 5.16
C ASP A 124 4.67 -14.48 5.60
N VAL A 125 4.32 -13.54 4.71
CA VAL A 125 4.29 -12.11 5.02
C VAL A 125 3.32 -11.76 6.14
N CYS A 126 2.23 -12.50 6.31
CA CYS A 126 1.25 -12.30 7.39
C CYS A 126 1.89 -12.36 8.80
N ARG A 127 2.71 -13.38 9.04
CA ARG A 127 3.46 -13.56 10.30
C ARG A 127 4.81 -12.83 10.25
N GLY A 128 5.40 -12.78 9.06
CA GLY A 128 6.82 -12.55 8.82
C GLY A 128 7.62 -13.84 9.00
N THR A 129 8.60 -14.06 8.11
CA THR A 129 9.52 -15.21 8.17
C THR A 129 10.14 -15.34 9.57
N PHE A 130 10.63 -14.23 10.12
CA PHE A 130 11.21 -14.16 11.47
C PHE A 130 10.20 -13.93 12.60
N SER A 131 8.91 -14.19 12.35
CA SER A 131 7.81 -14.01 13.30
C SER A 131 7.71 -12.61 13.93
N HIS A 132 8.26 -11.61 13.25
CA HIS A 132 8.39 -10.24 13.74
C HIS A 132 7.20 -9.35 13.36
N ARG A 133 6.34 -9.73 12.41
CA ARG A 133 5.27 -8.84 11.93
C ARG A 133 3.96 -9.10 12.67
N ASN A 134 3.46 -10.32 12.53
CA ASN A 134 2.13 -10.75 13.01
C ASN A 134 1.03 -9.75 12.63
N ALA A 135 1.01 -9.29 11.38
CA ALA A 135 0.01 -8.37 10.85
C ALA A 135 -1.36 -9.05 10.67
N VAL A 136 -1.35 -10.36 10.44
CA VAL A 136 -2.54 -11.20 10.56
C VAL A 136 -2.28 -12.19 11.67
N ILE A 137 -3.21 -12.27 12.61
CA ILE A 137 -3.16 -13.18 13.75
C ILE A 137 -4.32 -14.15 13.66
N PHE A 138 -4.14 -15.32 14.27
CA PHE A 138 -5.15 -16.38 14.26
C PHE A 138 -5.64 -16.61 15.68
N ASP A 139 -6.94 -16.79 15.80
CA ASP A 139 -7.60 -17.19 17.03
C ASP A 139 -7.18 -18.62 17.39
N SER A 140 -6.79 -18.83 18.65
CA SER A 140 -6.24 -20.11 19.11
C SER A 140 -7.31 -21.19 19.28
N GLU A 141 -8.58 -20.80 19.39
CA GLU A 141 -9.72 -21.71 19.62
C GLU A 141 -10.45 -22.03 18.32
N THR A 142 -10.67 -21.02 17.48
CA THR A 142 -11.48 -21.14 16.25
C THR A 142 -10.64 -21.25 14.98
N GLY A 143 -9.37 -20.82 15.03
CA GLY A 143 -8.51 -20.73 13.85
C GLY A 143 -8.87 -19.56 12.92
N ASN A 144 -9.85 -18.73 13.28
CA ASN A 144 -10.24 -17.56 12.50
C ASN A 144 -9.12 -16.53 12.46
N SER A 145 -8.90 -15.93 11.29
CA SER A 145 -7.90 -14.88 11.12
C SER A 145 -8.46 -13.50 11.48
N TYR A 146 -7.67 -12.68 12.14
CA TYR A 146 -7.95 -11.29 12.43
C TYR A 146 -6.79 -10.41 11.92
N ASN A 147 -7.13 -9.33 11.22
CA ASN A 147 -6.18 -8.36 10.70
C ASN A 147 -6.46 -6.99 11.35
N PRO A 148 -5.70 -6.58 12.37
CA PRO A 148 -6.00 -5.34 13.08
C PRO A 148 -5.80 -4.09 12.21
N LEU A 149 -4.96 -4.15 11.18
CA LEU A 149 -4.76 -3.04 10.23
C LEU A 149 -5.92 -2.88 9.23
N ALA A 150 -6.78 -3.89 9.08
CA ALA A 150 -7.98 -3.79 8.25
C ALA A 150 -9.01 -2.81 8.84
N ALA A 151 -9.02 -2.61 10.16
CA ALA A 151 -9.94 -1.71 10.85
C ALA A 151 -9.75 -0.22 10.49
N PHE A 152 -8.60 0.15 9.91
CA PHE A 152 -8.37 1.51 9.41
C PHE A 152 -9.08 1.78 8.08
N GLY A 153 -9.62 0.74 7.44
CA GLY A 153 -10.04 0.76 6.04
C GLY A 153 -11.52 0.99 5.76
N GLU A 154 -12.35 1.31 6.75
CA GLU A 154 -13.80 1.34 6.56
C GLU A 154 -14.34 2.54 5.75
N ALA A 155 -13.50 3.48 5.30
CA ALA A 155 -13.97 4.57 4.41
C ALA A 155 -12.96 5.16 3.39
N LYS A 156 -11.63 4.98 3.53
CA LYS A 156 -10.64 5.73 2.73
C LYS A 156 -9.45 4.95 2.16
N ALA A 157 -8.94 3.94 2.86
CA ALA A 157 -7.77 3.17 2.43
C ALA A 157 -7.99 1.67 2.59
N ARG A 158 -7.27 0.85 1.83
CA ARG A 158 -7.30 -0.60 1.98
C ARG A 158 -5.91 -1.14 2.33
N PHE A 159 -5.84 -1.95 3.37
CA PHE A 159 -4.69 -2.81 3.64
C PHE A 159 -4.95 -4.20 3.07
N THR A 160 -4.05 -4.67 2.21
CA THR A 160 -4.13 -6.03 1.63
C THR A 160 -2.82 -6.76 1.90
N ILE A 161 -2.89 -7.89 2.58
CA ILE A 161 -1.73 -8.73 2.88
C ILE A 161 -1.99 -10.14 2.37
N ILE A 162 -1.07 -10.67 1.57
CA ILE A 162 -1.27 -11.92 0.84
C ILE A 162 -0.02 -12.80 1.03
N ASN A 163 -0.21 -13.94 1.69
CA ASN A 163 0.76 -15.02 1.64
C ASN A 163 0.70 -15.67 0.24
N THR A 164 1.84 -15.70 -0.46
CA THR A 164 2.02 -16.34 -1.78
C THR A 164 2.71 -17.68 -1.68
#